data_AF-A0A371IPE0-F1
#
_entry.id   AF-A0A371IPE0-F1
#
_cell.length_a   1.000
_cell.length_b   1.000
_cell.length_c   1.000
_cell.angle_alpha   90.00
_cell.angle_beta   90.00
_cell.angle_gamma   90.00
#
_symmetry.space_group_name_H-M   'P 1'
#
loop_
_entity.id
_entity.type
_entity.pdbx_description
1 polymer ?
#
loop_
_entity_poly.entity_id
_entity_poly.type
_entity_poly.pdbx_seq_one_letter_code
_entity_poly.pdbx_strand_id
1 'polypeptide(L)'
;MRPYDKKSHAVDYAMLRKTITIFQGDYDIIKQYAYSVNQSFSEAIRTLSVKQIQQQENEDLLSFLNNNCKFIDEYEQKEIDSKNLDYTNLNGFVKVEFTD
;
A
#
# COMPACT_ATOMS: atom_id res chain seq x y z
N MET A 1 -18.67 -22.61 -28.83
CA MET A 1 -18.48 -21.81 -27.60
C MET A 1 -17.31 -22.43 -26.84
N ARG A 2 -16.16 -21.74 -26.76
CA ARG A 2 -14.99 -22.28 -26.05
C ARG A 2 -15.26 -22.25 -24.54
N PRO A 3 -14.95 -23.31 -23.78
CA PRO A 3 -15.16 -23.30 -22.34
C PRO A 3 -14.36 -22.17 -21.70
N TYR A 4 -15.01 -21.43 -20.81
CA TYR A 4 -14.40 -20.36 -20.03
C TYR A 4 -13.42 -20.99 -19.03
N ASP A 5 -12.12 -20.85 -19.31
CA ASP A 5 -11.05 -21.40 -18.49
C ASP A 5 -10.99 -20.60 -17.19
N LYS A 6 -11.48 -21.17 -16.09
CA LYS A 6 -11.36 -20.61 -14.74
C LYS A 6 -9.90 -20.75 -14.28
N LYS A 7 -8.98 -19.99 -14.89
CA LYS A 7 -7.70 -19.71 -14.24
C LYS A 7 -7.99 -18.74 -13.11
N SER A 8 -8.11 -19.33 -11.92
CA SER A 8 -8.05 -18.65 -10.64
C SER A 8 -7.11 -17.45 -10.71
N HIS A 9 -7.59 -16.26 -10.38
CA HIS A 9 -6.73 -15.13 -9.99
C HIS A 9 -6.08 -15.45 -8.62
N ALA A 10 -5.31 -16.54 -8.57
CA ALA A 10 -4.33 -16.72 -7.52
C ALA A 10 -3.21 -15.73 -7.87
N VAL A 11 -2.98 -14.75 -7.00
CA VAL A 11 -1.74 -13.96 -7.01
C VAL A 11 -0.62 -14.99 -6.96
N ASP A 12 0.14 -15.11 -8.04
CA ASP A 12 1.14 -16.15 -8.20
C ASP A 12 2.31 -15.83 -7.25
N TYR A 13 2.32 -16.41 -6.05
CA TYR A 13 3.41 -16.29 -5.05
C TYR A 13 4.66 -17.07 -5.47
N ALA A 14 4.93 -17.17 -6.77
CA ALA A 14 6.11 -17.83 -7.27
C ALA A 14 7.35 -16.97 -6.97
N MET A 15 8.30 -17.54 -6.21
CA MET A 15 9.59 -16.88 -5.98
C MET A 15 10.40 -16.87 -7.28
N LEU A 16 10.62 -15.68 -7.84
CA LEU A 16 11.40 -15.50 -9.07
C LEU A 16 12.83 -15.08 -8.75
N ARG A 17 13.81 -15.76 -9.36
CA ARG A 17 15.22 -15.35 -9.30
C ARG A 17 15.52 -14.39 -10.46
N LYS A 18 16.05 -13.21 -10.13
CA LYS A 18 16.52 -12.21 -11.10
C LYS A 18 17.96 -11.83 -10.78
N THR A 19 18.77 -11.66 -11.82
CA THR A 19 20.16 -11.21 -11.71
C THR A 19 20.22 -9.75 -12.11
N ILE A 20 20.99 -8.95 -11.37
CA ILE A 20 21.19 -7.52 -11.64
C ILE A 20 22.69 -7.23 -11.67
N THR A 21 23.07 -6.21 -12.44
CA THR A 21 24.41 -5.62 -12.41
C THR A 21 24.38 -4.41 -11.49
N ILE A 22 25.31 -4.32 -10.55
CA ILE A 22 25.42 -3.24 -9.57
C ILE A 22 26.88 -2.80 -9.43
N PHE A 23 27.12 -1.55 -9.08
CA PHE A 23 28.46 -1.09 -8.76
C PHE A 23 28.93 -1.65 -7.42
N GLN A 24 30.25 -1.83 -7.28
CA GLN A 24 30.85 -2.40 -6.07
C GLN A 24 30.51 -1.57 -4.82
N GLY A 25 30.55 -0.24 -4.92
CA GLY A 25 30.22 0.65 -3.79
C GLY A 25 28.78 0.46 -3.30
N ASP A 26 27.82 0.37 -4.23
CA ASP A 26 26.41 0.14 -3.89
C ASP A 26 26.23 -1.23 -3.23
N TYR A 27 26.88 -2.27 -3.78
CA TYR A 27 26.87 -3.60 -3.19
C TYR A 27 27.35 -3.59 -1.74
N ASP A 28 28.47 -2.92 -1.45
CA ASP A 28 29.04 -2.88 -0.11
C ASP A 28 28.12 -2.15 0.87
N ILE A 29 27.52 -1.03 0.47
CA ILE A 29 26.54 -0.30 1.29
C ILE A 29 25.34 -1.19 1.63
N ILE A 30 24.73 -1.80 0.60
CA ILE A 30 23.54 -2.65 0.78
C ILE A 30 23.88 -3.88 1.62
N LYS A 31 25.05 -4.48 1.41
CA LYS A 31 25.50 -5.66 2.16
C LYS A 31 25.71 -5.33 3.64
N GLN A 32 26.37 -4.23 3.95
CA GLN A 32 26.57 -3.80 5.35
C GLN A 32 25.23 -3.50 6.02
N TYR A 33 24.32 -2.82 5.32
CA TYR A 33 22.96 -2.61 5.81
C TYR A 33 22.25 -3.94 6.08
N ALA A 34 22.23 -4.86 5.11
CA ALA A 34 21.57 -6.16 5.24
C ALA A 34 22.11 -6.95 6.45
N TYR A 35 23.42 -6.92 6.70
CA TYR A 35 24.01 -7.52 7.89
C TYR A 35 23.57 -6.85 9.18
N SER A 36 23.49 -5.52 9.21
CA SER A 36 23.05 -4.79 10.41
C SER A 36 21.61 -5.12 10.82
N VAL A 37 20.76 -5.53 9.87
CA VAL A 37 19.36 -5.91 10.11
C VAL A 37 19.13 -7.43 10.06
N ASN A 38 20.20 -8.24 10.03
CA ASN A 38 20.15 -9.70 9.94
C ASN A 38 19.28 -10.24 8.78
N GLN A 39 19.38 -9.61 7.61
CA GLN A 39 18.68 -10.00 6.38
C GLN A 39 19.65 -10.42 5.29
N SER A 40 19.14 -11.19 4.31
CA SER A 40 19.89 -11.44 3.08
C SER A 40 19.94 -10.19 2.19
N PHE A 41 20.97 -10.08 1.34
CA PHE A 41 21.08 -8.99 0.37
C PHE A 41 19.80 -8.84 -0.49
N SER A 42 19.29 -9.95 -1.02
CA SER A 42 18.09 -9.96 -1.85
C SER A 42 16.84 -9.52 -1.09
N GLU A 43 16.75 -9.84 0.20
CA GLU A 43 15.62 -9.45 1.04
C GLU A 43 15.67 -7.97 1.41
N ALA A 44 16.86 -7.45 1.71
CA ALA A 44 17.07 -6.02 1.92
C ALA A 44 16.70 -5.22 0.66
N ILE A 45 17.20 -5.61 -0.52
CA ILE A 45 16.84 -4.99 -1.80
C ILE A 45 15.33 -5.04 -2.04
N ARG A 46 14.72 -6.21 -1.88
CA ARG A 46 13.27 -6.38 -2.12
C ARG A 46 12.46 -5.45 -1.23
N THR A 47 12.76 -5.45 0.07
CA THR A 47 12.00 -4.70 1.08
C THR A 47 12.15 -3.20 0.87
N LEU A 48 13.38 -2.72 0.68
CA LEU A 48 13.65 -1.31 0.42
C LEU A 48 13.01 -0.84 -0.90
N SER A 49 13.10 -1.65 -1.96
CA SER A 49 12.50 -1.30 -3.26
C SER A 49 10.98 -1.20 -3.17
N VAL A 50 10.31 -2.18 -2.56
CA VAL A 50 8.85 -2.16 -2.38
C VAL A 50 8.43 -0.95 -1.54
N LYS A 51 9.15 -0.67 -0.44
CA LYS A 51 8.86 0.48 0.41
C LYS A 51 9.00 1.80 -0.35
N GLN A 52 10.05 1.96 -1.15
CA GLN A 52 10.27 3.17 -1.95
C GLN A 52 9.16 3.37 -2.99
N ILE A 53 8.74 2.31 -3.67
CA ILE A 53 7.64 2.37 -4.65
C ILE A 53 6.35 2.81 -3.94
N GLN A 54 6.01 2.19 -2.82
CA GLN A 54 4.82 2.56 -2.04
C GLN A 54 4.89 4.00 -1.54
N GLN A 55 6.06 4.47 -1.12
CA GLN A 55 6.24 5.87 -0.71
C GLN A 55 6.00 6.82 -1.88
N GLN A 56 6.55 6.53 -3.06
CA GLN A 56 6.35 7.35 -4.26
C GLN A 56 4.88 7.38 -4.73
N GLU A 57 4.21 6.23 -4.74
CA GLU A 57 2.79 6.14 -5.13
C GLU A 57 1.89 6.87 -4.12
N ASN A 58 2.17 6.76 -2.83
CA ASN A 58 1.41 7.47 -1.80
C ASN A 58 1.74 8.96 -1.76
N GLU A 59 2.97 9.37 -2.03
CA GLU A 59 3.33 10.78 -2.20
C GLU A 59 2.58 11.40 -3.37
N ASP A 60 2.41 10.68 -4.47
CA ASP A 60 1.60 11.13 -5.61
C ASP A 60 0.12 11.26 -5.24
N LEU A 61 -0.45 10.29 -4.53
CA LEU A 61 -1.83 10.37 -4.02
C LEU A 61 -2.00 11.52 -3.02
N LEU A 62 -1.08 11.70 -2.07
CA LEU A 62 -1.14 12.77 -1.08
C LEU A 62 -0.98 14.13 -1.76
N SER A 63 -0.07 14.24 -2.73
CA SER A 63 0.11 15.46 -3.53
C SER A 63 -1.14 15.75 -4.35
N PHE A 64 -1.75 14.74 -4.95
CA PHE A 64 -3.03 14.85 -5.65
C PHE A 64 -4.14 15.34 -4.72
N LEU A 65 -4.29 14.76 -3.53
CA LEU A 65 -5.28 15.17 -2.55
C LEU A 65 -5.03 16.61 -2.08
N ASN A 66 -3.80 16.97 -1.74
CA ASN A 66 -3.47 18.33 -1.30
C ASN A 66 -3.69 19.37 -2.41
N ASN A 67 -3.46 19.01 -3.68
CA ASN A 67 -3.60 19.91 -4.82
C ASN A 67 -5.05 20.04 -5.31
N ASN A 68 -5.87 19.00 -5.16
CA ASN A 68 -7.20 18.93 -5.76
C ASN A 68 -8.35 18.91 -4.74
N CYS A 69 -8.09 18.52 -3.50
CA CYS A 69 -9.07 18.56 -2.42
C CYS A 69 -8.77 19.75 -1.51
N LYS A 70 -9.67 20.73 -1.51
CA LYS A 70 -9.59 21.82 -0.54
C LYS A 70 -9.95 21.30 0.85
N PHE A 71 -9.44 21.97 1.87
CA PHE A 71 -9.92 21.78 3.23
C PHE A 71 -11.42 22.08 3.25
N ILE A 72 -12.19 21.17 3.83
CA ILE A 72 -13.62 21.33 4.06
C ILE A 72 -13.82 22.50 5.04
N ASP A 73 -14.82 23.34 4.80
CA ASP A 73 -15.12 24.44 5.70
C ASP A 73 -15.74 23.95 7.03
N GLU A 74 -15.75 24.80 8.05
CA GLU A 74 -16.26 24.41 9.37
C GLU A 74 -17.73 24.01 9.38
N TYR A 75 -18.52 24.46 8.40
CA TYR A 75 -19.94 24.13 8.31
C TYR A 75 -20.14 22.74 7.71
N GLU A 76 -19.44 22.44 6.62
CA GLU A 76 -19.41 21.12 6.00
C GLU A 76 -18.82 20.07 6.96
N GLN A 77 -17.78 20.41 7.74
CA GLN A 77 -17.24 19.49 8.75
C GLN A 77 -18.26 19.19 9.85
N LYS A 78 -18.99 20.21 10.33
CA LYS A 78 -20.07 20.02 11.31
C LYS A 78 -21.20 19.14 10.78
N GLU A 79 -21.51 19.23 9.48
CA GLU A 79 -22.47 18.32 8.86
C GLU A 79 -21.98 16.88 8.92
N ILE A 80 -20.71 16.61 8.59
CA ILE A 80 -20.10 15.27 8.65
C ILE A 80 -20.11 14.75 10.10
N ASP A 81 -19.68 15.57 11.05
CA ASP A 81 -19.63 15.21 12.47
C ASP A 81 -21.03 14.88 13.01
N SER A 82 -22.06 15.55 12.51
CA SER A 82 -23.46 15.29 12.88
C SER A 82 -24.02 13.96 12.36
N LYS A 83 -23.35 13.33 11.37
CA LYS A 83 -23.81 12.06 10.76
C LYS A 83 -23.50 10.83 11.59
N ASN A 84 -22.93 10.96 12.80
CA ASN A 84 -22.57 9.86 13.70
C ASN A 84 -21.87 8.71 12.96
N LEU A 85 -20.92 9.06 12.09
CA LEU A 85 -20.18 8.08 11.31
C LEU A 85 -19.30 7.24 12.24
N ASP A 86 -19.44 5.93 12.15
CA ASP A 86 -18.53 5.00 12.82
C ASP A 86 -17.24 4.84 12.00
N TYR A 87 -16.25 5.66 12.32
CA TYR A 87 -14.93 5.62 11.67
C TYR A 87 -14.16 4.31 11.90
N THR A 88 -14.64 3.44 12.79
CA THR A 88 -14.03 2.12 13.02
C THR A 88 -14.60 1.02 12.12
N ASN A 89 -15.71 1.30 11.43
CA ASN A 89 -16.36 0.37 10.51
C ASN A 89 -15.79 0.48 9.09
N LEU A 90 -14.64 -0.17 8.88
CA LEU A 90 -13.95 -0.20 7.59
C LEU A 90 -14.62 -1.11 6.54
N ASN A 91 -15.67 -1.85 6.93
CA ASN A 91 -16.29 -2.88 6.10
C ASN A 91 -17.56 -2.37 5.38
N GLY A 92 -18.01 -1.14 5.67
CA GLY A 92 -19.13 -0.49 4.98
C GLY A 92 -20.52 -1.04 5.32
N PHE A 93 -20.66 -1.88 6.36
CA PHE A 93 -21.94 -2.47 6.76
C PHE A 93 -22.55 -1.72 7.95
N VAL A 94 -23.65 -1.00 7.74
CA VAL A 94 -24.40 -0.38 8.84
C VAL A 94 -25.20 -1.46 9.56
N LYS A 95 -24.96 -1.68 10.86
CA LYS A 95 -25.88 -2.45 11.70
C LYS A 95 -27.15 -1.62 11.88
N VAL A 96 -28.22 -2.02 11.19
CA VAL A 96 -29.55 -1.46 11.44
C VAL A 96 -30.21 -2.34 12.49
N GLU A 97 -30.34 -1.82 13.71
CA GLU A 97 -31.17 -2.44 14.74
C GLU A 97 -32.61 -2.00 14.49
N PHE A 98 -33.46 -2.94 14.09
CA PHE A 98 -34.91 -2.71 14.01
C PHE A 98 -35.48 -2.87 15.42
N THR A 99 -36.10 -1.82 15.95
CA THR A 99 -36.98 -1.91 17.12
C THR A 99 -38.43 -2.03 16.62
N ASP A 100 -39.14 -3.06 17.10
CA ASP A 100 -40.56 -3.33 16.82
C ASP A 100 -41.51 -2.19 17.26
#